data_AF-A0A821R4S3-F1
#
_entry.id   AF-A0A821R4S3-F1
#
_cell.length_a   1.000
_cell.length_b   1.000
_cell.length_c   1.000
_cell.angle_alpha   90.00
_cell.angle_beta   90.00
_cell.angle_gamma   90.00
#
_symmetry.space_group_name_H-M   'P 1'
#
loop_
_entity.id
_entity.type
_entity.pdbx_description
1 polymer ?
#
loop_
_entity_poly.entity_id
_entity_poly.type
_entity_poly.pdbx_seq_one_letter_code
_entity_poly.pdbx_strand_id
1 'polypeptide(L)'
;MAKPVDPNKEDQYATTILNRNARPIRLIIDNGINDDNNVVTLSQQKVDELQLFFGDRVLLKGEKRRETLCEVDISASCPTNYIQMNYVVRNNLRVRLGDIVSIEGCQYVKDAVRIHVLPVDDTGQGITGT
;
A
#
# COMPACT_ATOMS: atom_id res chain seq x y z
N MET A 1 7.00 21.12 40.24
CA MET A 1 7.39 19.84 39.62
C MET A 1 6.21 18.89 39.72
N ALA A 2 5.42 18.73 38.65
CA ALA A 2 4.33 17.76 38.61
C ALA A 2 4.82 16.54 37.82
N LYS A 3 4.83 15.36 38.44
CA LYS A 3 5.15 14.11 37.73
C LYS A 3 3.98 13.75 36.81
N PRO A 4 4.23 13.30 35.56
CA PRO A 4 3.17 12.83 34.70
C PRO A 4 2.57 11.55 35.32
N VAL A 5 1.23 11.51 35.37
CA VAL A 5 0.45 10.39 35.87
C VAL A 5 0.50 9.27 34.82
N ASP A 6 1.03 8.11 35.20
CA ASP A 6 1.06 6.94 34.33
C ASP A 6 -0.38 6.50 34.00
N PRO A 7 -0.73 6.28 32.72
CA PRO A 7 -2.08 5.94 32.31
C PRO A 7 -2.49 4.56 32.86
N ASN A 8 -3.72 4.50 33.38
CA ASN A 8 -4.30 3.34 34.04
C ASN A 8 -4.37 2.13 33.08
N LYS A 9 -4.17 0.91 33.59
CA LYS A 9 -4.09 -0.31 32.74
C LYS A 9 -5.34 -0.52 31.89
N GLU A 10 -6.52 -0.11 32.37
CA GLU A 10 -7.79 -0.16 31.63
C GLU A 10 -7.81 0.74 30.39
N ASP A 11 -7.21 1.93 30.47
CA ASP A 11 -7.07 2.84 29.33
C ASP A 11 -6.13 2.28 28.26
N GLN A 12 -5.11 1.51 28.68
CA GLN A 12 -4.19 0.81 27.77
C GLN A 12 -4.92 -0.29 26.99
N TYR A 13 -5.77 -1.09 27.64
CA TYR A 13 -6.58 -2.12 26.94
C TYR A 13 -7.57 -1.49 25.95
N ALA A 14 -8.21 -0.37 26.32
CA ALA A 14 -9.13 0.36 25.45
C ALA A 14 -8.41 1.00 24.24
N THR A 15 -7.19 1.52 24.42
CA THR A 15 -6.38 2.10 23.33
C THR A 15 -5.64 1.06 22.49
N THR A 16 -5.48 -0.19 22.96
CA THR A 16 -4.82 -1.25 22.18
C THR A 16 -5.59 -1.56 20.88
N ILE A 17 -6.93 -1.43 20.90
CA ILE A 17 -7.79 -1.59 19.70
C ILE A 17 -7.58 -0.42 18.71
N LEU A 18 -7.29 0.77 19.23
CA LEU A 18 -7.03 1.99 18.45
C LEU A 18 -5.58 2.06 17.94
N ASN A 19 -4.66 1.32 18.56
CA ASN A 19 -3.25 1.20 18.14
C ASN A 19 -3.14 0.35 16.87
N ARG A 20 -3.66 0.88 15.76
CA ARG A 20 -3.69 0.23 14.45
C ARG A 20 -2.29 0.07 13.85
N ASN A 21 -1.27 0.76 14.35
CA ASN A 21 0.06 0.82 13.73
C ASN A 21 1.04 -0.27 14.18
N ALA A 22 0.66 -1.16 15.09
CA ALA A 22 1.58 -2.12 15.69
C ALA A 22 1.85 -3.38 14.83
N ARG A 23 1.34 -3.46 13.59
CA ARG A 23 1.54 -4.63 12.72
C ARG A 23 2.61 -4.33 11.66
N PRO A 24 3.61 -5.20 11.47
CA PRO A 24 4.72 -4.97 10.53
C PRO A 24 4.26 -4.80 9.08
N ILE A 25 3.08 -5.35 8.78
CA ILE A 25 2.36 -5.35 7.50
C ILE A 25 1.71 -3.99 7.17
N ARG A 26 1.61 -3.06 8.12
CA ARG A 26 0.95 -1.77 7.90
C ARG A 26 1.97 -0.68 7.58
N LEU A 27 1.78 -0.03 6.43
CA LEU A 27 2.69 0.99 5.90
C LEU A 27 1.93 2.28 5.63
N ILE A 28 2.58 3.40 5.87
CA ILE A 28 2.07 4.74 5.61
C ILE A 28 2.35 5.09 4.15
N ILE A 29 1.35 5.60 3.44
CA ILE A 29 1.49 5.94 2.03
C ILE A 29 2.28 7.23 1.87
N ASP A 30 3.32 7.18 1.05
CA ASP A 30 4.08 8.31 0.56
C ASP A 30 4.02 8.41 -0.97
N ASN A 31 4.44 9.54 -1.51
CA ASN A 31 4.43 9.76 -2.94
C ASN A 31 5.56 8.98 -3.62
N GLY A 32 5.22 8.19 -4.64
CA GLY A 32 6.20 7.52 -5.49
C GLY A 32 6.86 8.46 -6.49
N ILE A 33 8.12 8.17 -6.81
CA ILE A 33 8.87 8.79 -7.92
C ILE A 33 8.61 8.03 -9.23
N ASN A 34 8.32 6.73 -9.13
CA ASN A 34 8.00 5.90 -10.29
C ASN A 34 6.54 6.14 -10.75
N ASP A 35 6.36 6.29 -12.06
CA ASP A 35 5.06 6.46 -12.73
C ASP A 35 4.41 5.13 -13.14
N ASP A 36 5.12 4.00 -13.02
CA ASP A 36 4.58 2.67 -13.33
C ASP A 36 3.38 2.33 -12.44
N ASN A 37 2.25 1.98 -13.07
CA ASN A 37 0.97 1.74 -12.41
C ASN A 37 0.86 0.42 -11.64
N ASN A 38 1.94 -0.36 -11.61
CA ASN A 38 2.02 -1.67 -10.98
C ASN A 38 3.20 -1.81 -10.02
N VAL A 39 4.01 -0.77 -9.79
CA VAL A 39 5.21 -0.84 -8.94
C VAL A 39 4.98 -0.08 -7.64
N VAL A 40 5.45 -0.65 -6.53
CA VAL A 40 5.53 0.03 -5.23
C VAL A 40 6.92 -0.09 -4.65
N THR A 41 7.41 1.00 -4.08
CA THR A 41 8.77 1.06 -3.54
C THR A 41 8.75 0.95 -2.02
N LEU A 42 9.63 0.10 -1.49
CA LEU A 42 9.84 -0.14 -0.07
C LEU A 42 11.30 0.07 0.32
N SER A 43 11.57 0.20 1.62
CA SER A 43 12.94 0.19 2.13
C SER A 43 13.50 -1.25 2.21
N GLN A 44 14.82 -1.39 2.09
CA GLN A 44 15.49 -2.69 2.27
C GLN A 44 15.11 -3.35 3.60
N GLN A 45 15.13 -2.59 4.69
CA GLN A 45 14.79 -3.10 6.03
C GLN A 45 13.37 -3.65 6.11
N LYS A 46 12.41 -2.99 5.46
CA LYS A 46 11.00 -3.43 5.47
C LYS A 46 10.80 -4.69 4.62
N VAL A 47 11.51 -4.79 3.50
CA VAL A 47 11.48 -5.96 2.62
C VAL A 47 12.03 -7.18 3.34
N ASP A 48 13.16 -7.03 4.06
CA ASP A 48 13.75 -8.10 4.87
C ASP A 48 12.81 -8.54 6.01
N GLU A 49 12.14 -7.58 6.67
CA GLU A 49 11.16 -7.85 7.74
C GLU A 49 9.94 -8.64 7.23
N LEU A 50 9.47 -8.32 6.03
CA LEU A 50 8.32 -8.98 5.40
C LEU A 50 8.70 -10.24 4.63
N GLN A 51 9.99 -10.58 4.57
CA GLN A 51 10.54 -11.70 3.80
C GLN A 51 10.15 -11.64 2.31
N LEU A 52 10.11 -10.42 1.76
CA LEU A 52 9.87 -10.17 0.35
C LEU A 52 11.22 -10.00 -0.37
N PHE A 53 11.18 -10.07 -1.70
CA PHE A 53 12.33 -9.79 -2.56
C PHE A 53 11.98 -8.76 -3.64
N PHE A 54 13.01 -8.22 -4.29
CA PHE A 54 12.83 -7.38 -5.47
C PHE A 54 12.10 -8.16 -6.58
N GLY A 55 11.08 -7.56 -7.16
CA GLY A 55 10.24 -8.20 -8.18
C GLY A 55 9.15 -9.12 -7.63
N ASP A 56 9.04 -9.29 -6.31
CA ASP A 56 7.95 -10.06 -5.74
C ASP A 56 6.61 -9.36 -5.95
N ARG A 57 5.58 -10.17 -6.18
CA ARG A 57 4.20 -9.69 -6.28
C ARG A 57 3.58 -9.59 -4.91
N VAL A 58 2.92 -8.47 -4.65
CA VAL A 58 2.26 -8.17 -3.38
C VAL A 58 0.83 -7.70 -3.61
N LEU A 59 -0.05 -8.13 -2.72
CA LEU A 59 -1.43 -7.68 -2.65
C LEU A 59 -1.51 -6.54 -1.63
N LEU A 60 -1.86 -5.35 -2.12
CA LEU A 60 -2.13 -4.19 -1.29
C LEU A 60 -3.61 -4.13 -0.95
N LYS A 61 -3.91 -3.97 0.34
CA LYS A 61 -5.28 -3.83 0.85
C LYS A 61 -5.47 -2.40 1.35
N GLY A 62 -6.38 -1.69 0.70
CA GLY A 62 -6.74 -0.31 0.98
C GLY A 62 -8.08 -0.18 1.68
N GLU A 63 -8.74 0.96 1.48
CA GLU A 63 -10.06 1.23 2.03
C GLU A 63 -11.18 0.62 1.19
N LYS A 64 -12.39 0.59 1.75
CA LYS A 64 -13.61 0.13 1.06
C LYS A 64 -13.46 -1.27 0.43
N ARG A 65 -12.65 -2.13 1.06
CA ARG A 65 -12.32 -3.50 0.59
C ARG A 65 -11.73 -3.51 -0.83
N ARG A 66 -11.02 -2.45 -1.20
CA ARG A 66 -10.29 -2.39 -2.47
C ARG A 66 -8.91 -2.99 -2.29
N GLU A 67 -8.53 -3.79 -3.27
CA GLU A 67 -7.25 -4.47 -3.31
C GLU A 67 -6.60 -4.20 -4.66
N THR A 68 -5.27 -4.17 -4.70
CA THR A 68 -4.50 -3.96 -5.92
C THR A 68 -3.24 -4.79 -5.85
N LEU A 69 -2.93 -5.50 -6.93
CA LEU A 69 -1.71 -6.28 -7.06
C LEU A 69 -0.60 -5.37 -7.61
N CYS A 70 0.56 -5.37 -6.95
CA CYS A 70 1.73 -4.61 -7.36
C CYS A 70 3.00 -5.46 -7.25
N GLU A 71 4.07 -4.99 -7.87
CA GLU A 71 5.43 -5.52 -7.80
C GLU A 71 6.27 -4.66 -6.87
N VAL A 72 7.14 -5.31 -6.08
CA VAL A 72 8.01 -4.64 -5.12
C VAL A 72 9.30 -4.17 -5.77
N ASP A 73 9.54 -2.88 -5.67
CA ASP A 73 10.83 -2.23 -5.89
C ASP A 73 11.48 -1.84 -4.55
N ILE A 74 12.80 -1.74 -4.52
CA ILE A 74 13.58 -1.48 -3.31
C ILE A 74 14.40 -0.21 -3.49
N SER A 75 14.21 0.76 -2.58
CA SER A 75 15.02 1.97 -2.56
C SER A 75 15.52 2.30 -1.16
N ALA A 76 16.78 2.69 -1.06
CA ALA A 76 17.37 3.23 0.17
C ALA A 76 16.83 4.61 0.55
N SER A 77 16.17 5.33 -0.37
CA SER A 77 15.55 6.63 -0.09
C SER A 77 14.18 6.51 0.58
N CYS A 78 13.54 5.33 0.53
CA CYS A 78 12.24 5.11 1.15
C CYS A 78 12.41 4.81 2.65
N PRO A 79 11.73 5.54 3.55
CA PRO A 79 11.80 5.23 4.98
C PRO A 79 11.06 3.93 5.32
N THR A 80 11.50 3.23 6.37
CA THR A 80 11.06 1.86 6.70
C THR A 80 9.56 1.67 6.91
N ASN A 81 8.85 2.66 7.45
CA ASN A 81 7.41 2.54 7.72
C ASN A 81 6.53 3.09 6.58
N TYR A 82 7.15 3.45 5.45
CA TYR A 82 6.45 4.04 4.33
C TYR A 82 6.44 3.09 3.13
N ILE A 83 5.43 3.27 2.30
CA ILE A 83 5.30 2.66 0.98
C ILE A 83 5.06 3.77 -0.03
N GLN A 84 5.91 3.79 -1.05
CA GLN A 84 5.83 4.76 -2.13
C GLN A 84 5.08 4.16 -3.30
N MET A 85 4.03 4.85 -3.75
CA MET A 85 3.21 4.40 -4.88
C MET A 85 2.64 5.60 -5.63
N ASN A 86 2.33 5.41 -6.90
CA ASN A 86 1.82 6.48 -7.77
C ASN A 86 0.34 6.81 -7.50
N TYR A 87 -0.18 7.82 -8.20
CA TYR A 87 -1.58 8.24 -8.06
C TYR A 87 -2.59 7.14 -8.43
N VAL A 88 -2.31 6.35 -9.46
CA VAL A 88 -3.23 5.33 -9.98
C VAL A 88 -3.44 4.22 -8.95
N VAL A 89 -2.36 3.72 -8.34
CA VAL A 89 -2.45 2.70 -7.28
C VAL A 89 -3.24 3.22 -6.08
N ARG A 90 -3.00 4.47 -5.64
CA ARG A 90 -3.77 5.10 -4.55
C ARG A 90 -5.25 5.23 -4.87
N ASN A 91 -5.57 5.66 -6.11
CA ASN A 91 -6.96 5.82 -6.53
C ASN A 91 -7.70 4.47 -6.58
N ASN A 92 -7.04 3.41 -7.03
CA ASN A 92 -7.58 2.04 -7.02
C ASN A 92 -7.88 1.57 -5.59
N LEU A 93 -6.98 1.85 -4.65
CA LEU A 93 -7.09 1.49 -3.22
C LEU A 93 -8.01 2.43 -2.41
N ARG A 94 -8.45 3.56 -3.00
CA ARG A 94 -9.30 4.59 -2.36
C ARG A 94 -8.64 5.25 -1.13
N VAL A 95 -7.34 5.50 -1.22
CA VAL A 95 -6.50 6.05 -0.15
C VAL A 95 -5.83 7.36 -0.57
N ARG A 96 -5.34 8.12 0.40
CA ARG A 96 -4.59 9.38 0.25
C ARG A 96 -3.18 9.25 0.82
N LEU A 97 -2.33 10.25 0.56
CA LEU A 97 -1.02 10.34 1.20
C LEU A 97 -1.19 10.44 2.72
N GLY A 98 -0.37 9.71 3.47
CA GLY A 98 -0.47 9.60 4.93
C GLY A 98 -1.47 8.56 5.45
N ASP A 99 -2.34 8.02 4.59
CA ASP A 99 -3.20 6.89 4.98
C ASP A 99 -2.37 5.61 5.11
N ILE A 100 -2.98 4.58 5.72
CA ILE A 100 -2.31 3.31 6.02
C ILE A 100 -2.86 2.23 5.09
N VAL A 101 -1.96 1.46 4.47
CA VAL A 101 -2.28 0.27 3.70
C VAL A 101 -1.67 -0.96 4.34
N SER A 102 -2.24 -2.13 4.03
CA SER A 102 -1.68 -3.42 4.44
C SER A 102 -1.08 -4.13 3.22
N ILE A 103 0.10 -4.72 3.37
CA ILE A 103 0.82 -5.44 2.31
C ILE A 103 0.89 -6.95 2.60
N GLU A 104 0.60 -7.78 1.60
CA GLU A 104 0.67 -9.24 1.72
C GLU A 104 1.39 -9.84 0.52
N GLY A 105 2.34 -10.75 0.74
CA GLY A 105 3.01 -11.45 -0.36
C GLY A 105 2.03 -12.29 -1.17
N CYS A 106 2.11 -12.21 -2.51
CA CYS A 106 1.22 -12.90 -3.43
C CYS A 106 2.02 -13.65 -4.51
N GLN A 107 2.64 -14.76 -4.13
CA GLN A 107 3.55 -15.52 -5.01
C GLN A 107 2.82 -16.39 -6.05
N TYR A 108 1.53 -16.69 -5.85
CA TYR A 108 0.76 -17.62 -6.69
C TYR A 108 -0.26 -16.93 -7.59
N VAL A 109 0.18 -15.92 -8.35
CA VAL A 109 -0.65 -15.26 -9.35
C VAL A 109 -0.65 -16.11 -10.63
N LYS A 110 -1.83 -16.59 -11.03
CA LYS A 110 -2.01 -17.35 -12.27
C LYS A 110 -2.12 -16.40 -13.46
N ASP A 111 -1.60 -16.83 -14.61
CA ASP A 111 -1.75 -16.09 -15.85
C ASP A 111 -3.22 -16.04 -16.29
N ALA A 112 -3.65 -14.85 -16.71
CA ALA A 112 -5.00 -14.66 -17.21
C ALA A 112 -5.11 -15.16 -18.65
N VAL A 113 -6.15 -15.94 -18.94
CA VAL A 113 -6.42 -16.42 -20.32
C VAL A 113 -7.03 -15.31 -21.18
N ARG A 114 -7.87 -14.45 -20.58
CA ARG A 114 -8.53 -13.32 -21.23
C ARG A 114 -8.76 -12.20 -20.23
N ILE A 115 -8.61 -10.96 -20.70
CA ILE A 115 -8.96 -9.74 -19.97
C ILE A 115 -9.94 -8.92 -20.80
N HIS A 116 -10.87 -8.24 -20.13
CA HIS A 116 -11.83 -7.35 -20.76
C HIS A 116 -11.68 -5.96 -20.15
N VAL A 117 -11.27 -4.99 -20.96
CA VAL A 117 -10.99 -3.61 -20.56
C VAL A 117 -11.85 -2.70 -21.43
N LEU A 118 -12.57 -1.77 -20.81
CA LEU A 118 -13.36 -0.76 -21.49
C LEU A 118 -12.77 0.62 -21.17
N PRO A 119 -12.72 1.55 -22.14
CA PRO A 119 -12.38 2.94 -21.85
C PRO A 119 -13.44 3.57 -20.94
N VAL A 120 -13.03 4.56 -20.16
CA VAL A 120 -13.97 5.39 -19.39
C VAL A 120 -14.58 6.42 -20.34
N ASP A 121 -15.90 6.58 -20.30
CA ASP A 121 -16.67 7.40 -21.26
C ASP A 121 -16.10 8.81 -21.46
N ASP A 122 -15.66 9.47 -20.38
CA ASP A 122 -15.12 10.84 -20.40
C ASP A 122 -13.70 10.96 -20.99
N THR A 123 -13.02 9.84 -21.25
CA THR A 123 -11.67 9.83 -21.85
C THR A 123 -11.67 9.52 -23.35
N GLY A 124 -12.85 9.20 -23.92
CA GLY A 124 -13.01 8.74 -25.31
C GLY A 124 -13.57 9.77 -26.29
N GLN A 125 -13.75 11.03 -25.88
CA GLN A 125 -14.28 12.06 -26.80
C GLN A 125 -13.27 12.37 -27.90
N GLY A 126 -13.54 11.88 -29.12
CA GLY A 126 -12.76 12.17 -30.33
C GLY A 126 -11.93 11.00 -30.89
N ILE A 127 -11.96 9.83 -30.25
CA ILE A 127 -11.29 8.60 -30.73
C ILE A 127 -12.33 7.63 -31.28
N THR A 128 -12.69 7.78 -32.56
CA THR A 128 -13.43 6.75 -33.31
C THR A 128 -12.44 5.68 -33.79
N GLY A 129 -12.67 4.44 -33.39
CA GLY A 129 -11.88 3.30 -33.86
C GLY A 129 -12.10 3.05 -35.35
N THR A 130 -11.02 3.08 -36.13
CA THR A 130 -10.93 2.39 -37.43
C THR A 130 -10.63 0.92 -37.21
#